data_AF-A0A2V7HXA6-F1
#
_entry.id   AF-A0A2V7HXA6-F1
#
_cell.length_a   1.000
_cell.length_b   1.000
_cell.length_c   1.000
_cell.angle_alpha   90.00
_cell.angle_beta   90.00
_cell.angle_gamma   90.00
#
_symmetry.space_group_name_H-M   'P 1'
#
loop_
_entity.id
_entity.type
_entity.pdbx_description
1 polymer ?
#
loop_
_entity_poly.entity_id
_entity_poly.type
_entity_poly.pdbx_seq_one_letter_code
_entity_poly.pdbx_strand_id
1 'polypeptide(L)'
;NWLQVKDNSMDPVHTSFLHAISSGYHFTEAFGALAELEWQETPYGMIYVATRRVGELVWVRICDFMAPNVHQFTREIEEAASERIASRPVVIRWAVPVDDTRTLNFELAQVDPAWGLTPAQIAQPGFGQSADRPYDERQRCPGDYDAQSSQRTIAVHDLEHLAATDRGVIMLRKILRDGIRAVESGEAPRGLKLEPGDTITTYCQDTVVRVPASGSAADDRALLR
;
A
#
# COMPACT_ATOMS: atom_id res chain seq x y z
N ASN A 1 -10.30 9.81 -9.85
CA ASN A 1 -9.28 9.52 -10.88
C ASN A 1 -8.48 8.29 -10.48
N TRP A 2 -8.02 7.48 -11.43
CA TRP A 2 -7.30 6.23 -11.17
C TRP A 2 -5.88 6.42 -10.61
N LEU A 3 -5.15 7.44 -11.06
CA LEU A 3 -3.77 7.65 -10.64
C LEU A 3 -3.70 8.00 -9.14
N GLN A 4 -4.66 8.77 -8.63
CA GLN A 4 -4.76 9.07 -7.19
C GLN A 4 -4.93 7.80 -6.33
N VAL A 5 -5.72 6.83 -6.80
CA VAL A 5 -5.87 5.52 -6.13
C VAL A 5 -4.55 4.75 -6.16
N LYS A 6 -3.75 4.88 -7.23
CA LYS A 6 -2.47 4.20 -7.37
C LYS A 6 -1.34 4.86 -6.59
N ASP A 7 -1.30 6.19 -6.55
CA ASP A 7 -0.35 6.94 -5.72
C ASP A 7 -0.50 6.53 -4.24
N ASN A 8 -1.74 6.42 -3.74
CA ASN A 8 -2.03 5.90 -2.40
C ASN A 8 -1.40 4.51 -2.15
N SER A 9 -1.42 3.61 -3.14
CA SER A 9 -0.86 2.26 -2.97
C SER A 9 0.65 2.25 -2.76
N MET A 10 1.39 3.25 -3.24
CA MET A 10 2.86 3.35 -3.11
C MET A 10 3.31 4.52 -2.22
N ASP A 11 2.39 5.07 -1.44
CA ASP A 11 2.68 5.98 -0.33
C ASP A 11 2.47 5.25 1.00
N PRO A 12 3.43 4.48 1.52
CA PRO A 12 3.25 3.82 2.82
C PRO A 12 3.22 4.80 4.02
N VAL A 13 3.54 6.09 3.83
CA VAL A 13 3.56 7.06 4.93
C VAL A 13 2.15 7.35 5.42
N HIS A 14 1.15 7.43 4.53
CA HIS A 14 -0.23 7.69 4.95
C HIS A 14 -0.74 6.64 5.96
N THR A 15 -0.22 5.42 5.96
CA THR A 15 -0.64 4.38 6.92
C THR A 15 -0.42 4.79 8.37
N SER A 16 0.68 5.47 8.68
CA SER A 16 0.95 5.96 10.04
C SER A 16 0.21 7.26 10.36
N PHE A 17 -0.02 8.13 9.36
CA PHE A 17 -0.66 9.42 9.60
C PHE A 17 -2.19 9.36 9.53
N LEU A 18 -2.74 8.93 8.39
CA LEU A 18 -4.17 8.87 8.14
C LEU A 18 -4.86 7.79 8.98
N HIS A 19 -4.22 6.62 9.17
CA HIS A 19 -4.82 5.47 9.87
C HIS A 19 -4.34 5.27 11.30
N ALA A 20 -3.61 6.25 11.87
CA ALA A 20 -3.20 6.23 13.27
C ALA A 20 -3.04 7.64 13.87
N ILE A 21 -1.96 8.35 13.57
CA ILE A 21 -1.53 9.55 14.31
C ILE A 21 -2.56 10.69 14.26
N SER A 22 -3.19 10.93 13.10
CA SER A 22 -4.11 12.06 12.92
C SER A 22 -5.57 11.72 13.17
N SER A 23 -6.00 10.48 12.87
CA SER A 23 -7.42 10.10 12.83
C SER A 23 -7.79 9.05 13.89
N GLY A 24 -6.84 8.64 14.72
CA GLY A 24 -6.96 7.45 15.55
C GLY A 24 -6.61 6.17 14.77
N TYR A 25 -6.55 5.06 15.50
CA TYR A 25 -6.16 3.77 14.93
C TYR A 25 -7.33 3.12 14.18
N HIS A 26 -7.27 3.17 12.85
CA HIS A 26 -8.19 2.41 11.98
C HIS A 26 -7.75 0.94 11.82
N PHE A 27 -6.46 0.67 12.06
CA PHE A 27 -5.84 -0.66 12.09
C PHE A 27 -5.38 -0.96 13.53
N THR A 28 -4.21 -1.56 13.71
CA THR A 28 -3.59 -1.77 15.03
C THR A 28 -2.66 -0.62 15.42
N GLU A 29 -2.25 -0.58 16.69
CA GLU A 29 -1.28 0.42 17.18
C GLU A 29 0.08 0.34 16.46
N ALA A 30 0.48 -0.85 16.00
CA ALA A 30 1.74 -1.07 15.32
C ALA A 30 1.87 -0.26 14.01
N PHE A 31 0.76 0.04 13.32
CA PHE A 31 0.78 0.89 12.12
C PHE A 31 1.12 2.36 12.42
N GLY A 32 0.92 2.81 13.67
CA GLY A 32 1.32 4.16 14.10
C GLY A 32 2.81 4.35 14.29
N ALA A 33 3.60 3.26 14.37
CA ALA A 33 5.05 3.35 14.39
C ALA A 33 5.56 3.80 13.01
N LEU A 34 6.38 4.86 13.00
CA LEU A 34 6.99 5.36 11.78
C LEU A 34 7.97 4.31 11.22
N ALA A 35 7.78 3.97 9.95
CA ALA A 35 8.63 3.02 9.26
C ALA A 35 9.88 3.70 8.68
N GLU A 36 11.00 2.97 8.67
CA GLU A 36 12.03 3.20 7.66
C GLU A 36 11.56 2.56 6.35
N LEU A 37 11.66 3.33 5.27
CA LEU A 37 11.01 3.03 4.00
C LEU A 37 12.03 2.84 2.89
N GLU A 38 11.85 1.77 2.14
CA GLU A 38 12.58 1.49 0.91
C GLU A 38 11.65 1.09 -0.22
N TRP A 39 12.13 1.26 -1.44
CA TRP A 39 11.41 0.90 -2.66
C TRP A 39 12.37 0.26 -3.63
N GLN A 40 11.93 -0.80 -4.28
CA GLN A 40 12.71 -1.55 -5.26
C GLN A 40 11.84 -1.87 -6.47
N GLU A 41 12.40 -1.72 -7.67
CA GLU A 41 11.73 -2.20 -8.88
C GLU A 41 11.73 -3.73 -8.91
N THR A 42 10.63 -4.31 -9.39
CA THR A 42 10.49 -5.75 -9.64
C THR A 42 10.32 -5.98 -11.15
N PRO A 43 10.38 -7.23 -11.66
CA PRO A 43 10.12 -7.49 -13.07
C PRO A 43 8.76 -6.97 -13.57
N TYR A 44 7.77 -6.89 -12.67
CA TYR A 44 6.37 -6.56 -12.98
C TYR A 44 5.91 -5.19 -12.44
N GLY A 45 6.79 -4.43 -11.79
CA GLY A 45 6.45 -3.16 -11.19
C GLY A 45 7.45 -2.77 -10.11
N MET A 46 6.99 -2.67 -8.86
CA MET A 46 7.83 -2.34 -7.72
C MET A 46 7.23 -2.86 -6.42
N ILE A 47 8.04 -2.82 -5.37
CA ILE A 47 7.63 -3.03 -3.99
C ILE A 47 7.99 -1.82 -3.16
N TYR A 48 7.27 -1.62 -2.05
CA TYR A 48 7.82 -0.91 -0.91
C TYR A 48 8.11 -1.90 0.22
N VAL A 49 9.13 -1.59 1.00
CA VAL A 49 9.49 -2.24 2.25
C VAL A 49 9.32 -1.22 3.36
N ALA A 50 8.50 -1.54 4.35
CA ALA A 50 8.24 -0.70 5.50
C ALA A 50 8.65 -1.45 6.78
N THR A 51 9.78 -1.05 7.34
CA THR A 51 10.36 -1.68 8.53
C THR A 51 10.09 -0.83 9.76
N ARG A 52 9.41 -1.40 10.74
CA ARG A 52 8.98 -0.73 11.98
C ARG A 52 9.56 -1.42 13.20
N ARG A 53 9.92 -0.63 14.21
CA ARG A 53 10.22 -1.13 15.55
C ARG A 53 8.97 -1.09 16.42
N VAL A 54 8.64 -2.22 17.06
CA VAL A 54 7.56 -2.36 18.04
C VAL A 54 8.14 -3.05 19.28
N GLY A 55 8.58 -2.24 20.25
CA GLY A 55 9.32 -2.74 21.41
C GLY A 55 10.61 -3.48 21.00
N GLU A 56 10.75 -4.73 21.41
CA GLU A 56 11.89 -5.59 21.05
C GLU A 56 11.74 -6.30 19.70
N LEU A 57 10.61 -6.14 19.03
CA LEU A 57 10.31 -6.76 17.75
C LEU A 57 10.51 -5.76 16.61
N VAL A 58 10.96 -6.28 15.47
CA VAL A 58 11.03 -5.56 14.20
C VAL A 58 10.03 -6.20 13.25
N TRP A 59 9.13 -5.39 12.73
CA TRP A 59 8.13 -5.79 11.74
C TRP A 59 8.49 -5.23 10.37
N VAL A 60 8.78 -6.12 9.44
CA VAL A 60 9.02 -5.82 8.03
C VAL A 60 7.75 -6.14 7.25
N ARG A 61 7.15 -5.11 6.64
CA ARG A 61 6.01 -5.25 5.73
C ARG A 61 6.46 -4.93 4.31
N ILE A 62 6.21 -5.85 3.39
CA ILE A 62 6.45 -5.69 1.96
C ILE A 62 5.10 -5.70 1.25
N CYS A 63 4.87 -4.76 0.35
CA CYS A 63 3.68 -4.73 -0.49
C CYS A 63 4.07 -4.53 -1.96
N ASP A 64 3.40 -5.26 -2.85
CA ASP A 64 3.62 -5.17 -4.29
C ASP A 64 2.72 -4.13 -4.93
N PHE A 65 3.29 -3.38 -5.87
CA PHE A 65 2.58 -2.77 -6.98
C PHE A 65 3.02 -3.47 -8.27
N MET A 66 2.12 -4.25 -8.86
CA MET A 66 2.35 -4.83 -10.18
C MET A 66 1.63 -3.96 -11.21
N ALA A 67 2.43 -3.35 -12.07
CA ALA A 67 1.95 -2.36 -13.02
C ALA A 67 1.04 -3.01 -14.09
N PRO A 68 0.02 -2.28 -14.56
CA PRO A 68 -0.32 -0.93 -14.14
C PRO A 68 -1.26 -0.88 -12.93
N ASN A 69 -2.01 -1.96 -12.62
CA ASN A 69 -3.25 -1.81 -11.84
C ASN A 69 -3.37 -2.73 -10.61
N VAL A 70 -2.44 -3.64 -10.36
CA VAL A 70 -2.52 -4.58 -9.23
C VAL A 70 -1.71 -4.05 -8.06
N HIS A 71 -2.29 -4.16 -6.87
CA HIS A 71 -1.55 -4.02 -5.61
C HIS A 71 -1.91 -5.17 -4.70
N GLN A 72 -0.94 -5.62 -3.91
CA GLN A 72 -1.10 -6.71 -2.96
C GLN A 72 -0.67 -6.25 -1.59
N PHE A 73 -1.47 -6.63 -0.59
CA PHE A 73 -1.17 -6.33 0.79
C PHE A 73 -1.41 -7.53 1.69
N THR A 74 -0.64 -7.55 2.75
CA THR A 74 -0.78 -8.43 3.90
C THR A 74 -1.86 -7.88 4.84
N ARG A 75 -2.08 -8.56 5.96
CA ARG A 75 -3.18 -8.28 6.88
C ARG A 75 -3.08 -6.86 7.43
N GLU A 76 -4.20 -6.15 7.51
CA GLU A 76 -4.29 -4.82 8.14
C GLU A 76 -4.59 -4.92 9.65
N ILE A 77 -4.19 -6.04 10.26
CA ILE A 77 -4.43 -6.39 11.67
C ILE A 77 -3.15 -6.86 12.39
N GLU A 78 -1.99 -6.64 11.79
CA GLU A 78 -0.71 -7.04 12.40
C GLU A 78 -0.43 -6.20 13.65
N GLU A 79 -0.29 -6.83 14.81
CA GLU A 79 0.04 -6.16 16.07
C GLU A 79 1.56 -6.16 16.35
N ALA A 80 2.33 -6.96 15.62
CA ALA A 80 3.75 -7.20 15.88
C ALA A 80 4.03 -7.59 17.34
N ALA A 81 3.13 -8.35 17.96
CA ALA A 81 3.21 -8.77 19.37
C ALA A 81 4.01 -10.06 19.59
N SER A 82 4.29 -10.81 18.53
CA SER A 82 5.06 -12.06 18.56
C SER A 82 5.80 -12.28 17.25
N GLU A 83 6.86 -13.09 17.28
CA GLU A 83 7.58 -13.46 16.06
C GLU A 83 6.68 -14.15 15.03
N ARG A 84 6.90 -13.81 13.76
CA ARG A 84 6.20 -14.36 12.60
C ARG A 84 7.18 -14.42 11.44
N ILE A 85 7.49 -15.64 10.99
CA ILE A 85 8.49 -15.84 9.93
C ILE A 85 7.99 -15.26 8.60
N ALA A 86 6.73 -15.51 8.23
CA ALA A 86 6.10 -14.91 7.07
C ALA A 86 4.55 -14.95 7.17
N SER A 87 3.90 -13.87 6.78
CA SER A 87 2.50 -13.85 6.33
C SER A 87 2.47 -13.67 4.81
N ARG A 88 1.64 -14.46 4.13
CA ARG A 88 1.43 -14.36 2.67
C ARG A 88 0.50 -13.16 2.35
N PRO A 89 0.41 -12.71 1.08
CA PRO A 89 -0.60 -11.74 0.69
C PRO A 89 -1.98 -12.33 0.97
N VAL A 90 -2.82 -11.55 1.64
CA VAL A 90 -4.21 -11.92 1.95
C VAL A 90 -5.19 -11.16 1.08
N VAL A 91 -4.76 -10.04 0.48
CA VAL A 91 -5.58 -9.27 -0.44
C VAL A 91 -4.80 -8.94 -1.71
N ILE A 92 -5.46 -9.14 -2.84
CA ILE A 92 -5.00 -8.73 -4.18
C ILE A 92 -6.08 -7.84 -4.76
N ARG A 93 -5.74 -6.59 -5.08
CA ARG A 93 -6.71 -5.61 -5.59
C ARG A 93 -6.28 -5.04 -6.93
N TRP A 94 -7.18 -5.12 -7.91
CA TRP A 94 -7.09 -4.45 -9.20
C TRP A 94 -7.88 -3.15 -9.14
N ALA A 95 -7.22 -2.01 -9.37
CA ALA A 95 -7.96 -0.76 -9.61
C ALA A 95 -8.06 -0.52 -11.12
N VAL A 96 -9.26 -0.62 -11.66
CA VAL A 96 -9.53 -0.53 -13.10
C VAL A 96 -10.12 0.84 -13.41
N PRO A 97 -9.48 1.67 -14.26
CA PRO A 97 -10.07 2.92 -14.69
C PRO A 97 -11.34 2.64 -15.49
N VAL A 98 -12.46 3.25 -15.10
CA VAL A 98 -13.72 3.20 -15.87
C VAL A 98 -13.74 4.35 -16.87
N ASP A 99 -13.29 5.53 -16.42
CA ASP A 99 -13.06 6.74 -17.20
C ASP A 99 -12.02 7.63 -16.48
N ASP A 100 -11.79 8.84 -16.97
CA ASP A 100 -10.81 9.79 -16.43
C ASP A 100 -11.04 10.14 -14.95
N THR A 101 -12.28 10.00 -14.47
CA THR A 101 -12.70 10.44 -13.14
C THR A 101 -13.05 9.29 -12.20
N ARG A 102 -13.43 8.11 -12.73
CA ARG A 102 -13.93 6.98 -11.95
C ARG A 102 -13.04 5.74 -12.06
N THR A 103 -12.96 5.01 -10.96
CA THR A 103 -12.16 3.79 -10.83
C THR A 103 -12.97 2.74 -10.09
N LEU A 104 -12.90 1.50 -10.58
CA LEU A 104 -13.53 0.34 -9.97
C LEU A 104 -12.46 -0.56 -9.37
N ASN A 105 -12.59 -0.90 -8.09
CA ASN A 105 -11.72 -1.85 -7.43
C ASN A 105 -12.34 -3.26 -7.49
N PHE A 106 -11.60 -4.22 -8.03
CA PHE A 106 -11.88 -5.63 -7.88
C PHE A 106 -10.90 -6.20 -6.86
N GLU A 107 -11.39 -7.01 -5.94
CA GLU A 107 -10.57 -7.54 -4.86
C GLU A 107 -10.74 -9.05 -4.75
N LEU A 108 -9.61 -9.74 -4.64
CA LEU A 108 -9.54 -11.11 -4.17
C LEU A 108 -8.96 -11.08 -2.76
N ALA A 109 -9.81 -11.38 -1.77
CA ALA A 109 -9.43 -11.49 -0.37
C ALA A 109 -9.49 -12.95 0.07
N GLN A 110 -8.45 -13.42 0.74
CA GLN A 110 -8.42 -14.76 1.33
C GLN A 110 -9.27 -14.78 2.60
N VAL A 111 -10.05 -15.86 2.78
CA VAL A 111 -10.75 -16.08 4.04
C VAL A 111 -9.73 -16.52 5.08
N ASP A 112 -9.47 -15.65 6.04
CA ASP A 112 -8.46 -15.87 7.06
C ASP A 112 -9.07 -15.86 8.47
N PRO A 113 -8.98 -16.96 9.23
CA PRO A 113 -9.57 -17.01 10.58
C PRO A 113 -9.06 -15.91 11.52
N ALA A 114 -7.82 -15.43 11.35
CA ALA A 114 -7.30 -14.41 12.26
C ALA A 114 -7.87 -13.00 12.00
N TRP A 115 -8.60 -12.78 10.90
CA TRP A 115 -9.39 -11.56 10.73
C TRP A 115 -10.59 -11.50 11.67
N GLY A 116 -11.09 -12.66 12.14
CA GLY A 116 -12.33 -12.71 12.92
C GLY A 116 -13.57 -12.24 12.14
N LEU A 117 -13.49 -12.19 10.81
CA LEU A 117 -14.56 -11.74 9.91
C LEU A 117 -15.21 -12.92 9.20
N THR A 118 -16.51 -12.82 8.96
CA THR A 118 -17.24 -13.74 8.08
C THR A 118 -16.90 -13.49 6.61
N PRO A 119 -17.05 -14.48 5.72
CA PRO A 119 -16.85 -14.27 4.28
C PRO A 119 -17.69 -13.13 3.69
N ALA A 120 -18.89 -12.89 4.23
CA ALA A 120 -19.75 -11.79 3.79
C ALA A 120 -19.19 -10.40 4.18
N GLN A 121 -18.55 -10.29 5.35
CA GLN A 121 -17.87 -9.06 5.78
C GLN A 121 -16.59 -8.83 4.97
N ILE A 122 -15.85 -9.90 4.67
CA ILE A 122 -14.65 -9.86 3.81
C ILE A 122 -15.00 -9.35 2.41
N ALA A 123 -16.18 -9.71 1.91
CA ALA A 123 -16.64 -9.27 0.59
C ALA A 123 -17.10 -7.79 0.54
N GLN A 124 -17.11 -7.07 1.67
CA GLN A 124 -17.41 -5.63 1.70
C GLN A 124 -16.12 -4.81 1.64
N PRO A 125 -16.17 -3.58 1.11
CA PRO A 125 -15.04 -2.65 1.21
C PRO A 125 -14.60 -2.44 2.66
N GLY A 126 -13.29 -2.36 2.87
CA GLY A 126 -12.72 -2.02 4.16
C GLY A 126 -13.10 -0.60 4.62
N PHE A 127 -12.75 -0.29 5.86
CA PHE A 127 -13.02 1.02 6.45
C PHE A 127 -12.50 2.16 5.56
N GLY A 128 -13.35 3.16 5.33
CA GLY A 128 -12.94 4.41 4.69
C GLY A 128 -12.62 4.31 3.20
N GLN A 129 -12.92 3.17 2.54
CA GLN A 129 -12.72 2.98 1.11
C GLN A 129 -13.84 3.60 0.24
N SER A 130 -14.91 4.11 0.84
CA SER A 130 -16.04 4.70 0.13
C SER A 130 -16.73 5.84 0.90
N ALA A 131 -17.76 6.45 0.28
CA ALA A 131 -18.59 7.50 0.86
C ALA A 131 -19.82 6.99 1.65
N ASP A 132 -19.81 5.73 2.07
CA ASP A 132 -20.94 5.04 2.71
C ASP A 132 -21.30 5.55 4.11
N ARG A 133 -20.33 6.18 4.79
CA ARG A 133 -20.55 6.81 6.10
C ARG A 133 -21.08 8.25 5.98
N PRO A 134 -21.85 8.76 6.98
CA PRO A 134 -22.28 10.15 7.03
C PRO A 134 -21.11 11.14 6.87
N TYR A 135 -21.38 12.26 6.19
CA TYR A 135 -20.33 13.23 5.86
C TYR A 135 -19.64 13.83 7.10
N ASP A 136 -20.40 14.13 8.15
CA ASP A 136 -19.86 14.70 9.38
C ASP A 136 -19.04 13.69 10.21
N GLU A 137 -19.33 12.39 10.10
CA GLU A 137 -18.47 11.33 10.63
C GLU A 137 -17.17 11.21 9.84
N ARG A 138 -17.27 11.24 8.51
CA ARG A 138 -16.10 11.21 7.61
C ARG A 138 -15.18 12.42 7.79
N GLN A 139 -15.72 13.60 8.09
CA GLN A 139 -14.88 14.76 8.43
C GLN A 139 -14.09 14.58 9.73
N ARG A 140 -14.65 13.88 10.73
CA ARG A 140 -14.00 13.66 12.03
C ARG A 140 -13.04 12.47 12.01
N CYS A 141 -13.34 11.47 11.20
CA CYS A 141 -12.60 10.21 11.09
C CYS A 141 -12.50 9.85 9.59
N PRO A 142 -11.63 10.55 8.84
CA PRO A 142 -11.51 10.39 7.38
C PRO A 142 -10.80 9.09 7.01
N GLY A 143 -11.21 8.50 5.88
CA GLY A 143 -10.53 7.35 5.27
C GLY A 143 -9.80 7.70 3.96
N ASP A 144 -9.32 6.67 3.28
CA ASP A 144 -8.68 6.81 1.97
C ASP A 144 -9.57 7.52 0.95
N TYR A 145 -10.86 7.20 0.91
CA TYR A 145 -11.82 7.85 0.02
C TYR A 145 -11.85 9.37 0.25
N ASP A 146 -11.87 9.80 1.52
CA ASP A 146 -11.89 11.22 1.89
C ASP A 146 -10.60 11.92 1.46
N ALA A 147 -9.46 11.32 1.81
CA ALA A 147 -8.15 11.87 1.47
C ALA A 147 -7.98 11.99 -0.05
N GLN A 148 -8.26 10.94 -0.81
CA GLN A 148 -8.11 10.90 -2.26
C GLN A 148 -9.09 11.85 -2.95
N SER A 149 -10.38 11.82 -2.59
CA SER A 149 -11.40 12.66 -3.24
C SER A 149 -11.23 14.16 -2.95
N SER A 150 -10.59 14.51 -1.83
CA SER A 150 -10.31 15.91 -1.47
C SER A 150 -9.23 16.58 -2.32
N GLN A 151 -8.41 15.80 -3.04
CA GLN A 151 -7.35 16.30 -3.93
C GLN A 151 -7.87 16.89 -5.26
N ARG A 152 -9.21 17.04 -5.38
CA ARG A 152 -10.01 17.31 -6.60
C ARG A 152 -10.37 16.03 -7.36
N THR A 153 -11.31 16.13 -8.31
CA THR A 153 -11.75 15.02 -9.17
C THR A 153 -10.59 14.39 -9.95
N ILE A 154 -9.67 15.25 -10.40
CA ILE A 154 -8.35 14.92 -10.93
C ILE A 154 -7.36 15.87 -10.23
N ALA A 155 -6.35 15.32 -9.56
CA ALA A 155 -5.30 16.10 -8.92
C ALA A 155 -4.55 16.98 -9.94
N VAL A 156 -4.18 18.19 -9.53
CA VAL A 156 -3.38 19.10 -10.36
C VAL A 156 -1.91 18.90 -9.97
N HIS A 157 -1.21 18.02 -10.69
CA HIS A 157 0.15 17.62 -10.32
C HIS A 157 1.16 18.79 -10.31
N ASP A 158 0.93 19.86 -11.09
CA ASP A 158 1.77 21.06 -11.10
C ASP A 158 1.77 21.82 -9.75
N LEU A 159 0.83 21.51 -8.84
CA LEU A 159 0.76 22.10 -7.50
C LEU A 159 1.46 21.22 -6.43
N GLU A 160 1.93 20.04 -6.79
CA GLU A 160 2.55 19.11 -5.85
C GLU A 160 4.00 19.48 -5.55
N HIS A 161 4.42 19.23 -4.30
CA HIS A 161 5.79 19.41 -3.85
C HIS A 161 6.30 18.09 -3.29
N LEU A 162 6.81 17.23 -4.19
CA LEU A 162 7.27 15.89 -3.82
C LEU A 162 8.56 15.96 -2.99
N ALA A 163 8.59 15.19 -1.90
CA ALA A 163 9.69 15.05 -0.97
C ALA A 163 10.32 13.65 -1.04
N ALA A 164 11.33 13.42 -0.20
CA ALA A 164 12.04 12.13 -0.15
C ALA A 164 11.12 10.94 0.20
N THR A 165 10.08 11.18 1.01
CA THR A 165 9.06 10.18 1.37
C THR A 165 8.15 9.80 0.20
N ASP A 166 8.05 10.64 -0.83
CA ASP A 166 7.24 10.39 -2.03
C ASP A 166 8.01 9.59 -3.10
N ARG A 167 9.16 9.00 -2.74
CA ARG A 167 9.96 8.19 -3.67
C ARG A 167 9.13 7.08 -4.33
N GLY A 168 8.23 6.46 -3.57
CA GLY A 168 7.30 5.46 -4.10
C GLY A 168 6.39 5.98 -5.20
N VAL A 169 5.74 7.13 -4.95
CA VAL A 169 4.89 7.85 -5.92
C VAL A 169 5.67 8.24 -7.17
N ILE A 170 6.89 8.78 -6.99
CA ILE A 170 7.78 9.15 -8.10
C ILE A 170 8.11 7.92 -8.98
N MET A 171 8.47 6.81 -8.35
CA MET A 171 8.80 5.55 -9.04
C MET A 171 7.59 4.98 -9.77
N LEU A 172 6.42 4.91 -9.11
CA LEU A 172 5.18 4.45 -9.73
C LEU A 172 4.84 5.27 -10.98
N ARG A 173 4.85 6.59 -10.86
CA ARG A 173 4.55 7.49 -11.99
C ARG A 173 5.59 7.36 -13.11
N LYS A 174 6.86 7.07 -12.79
CA LYS A 174 7.89 6.77 -13.80
C LYS A 174 7.58 5.46 -14.54
N ILE A 175 7.27 4.37 -13.83
CA ILE A 175 6.90 3.08 -14.42
C ILE A 175 5.73 3.24 -15.39
N LEU A 176 4.72 4.02 -15.00
CA LEU A 176 3.56 4.30 -15.86
C LEU A 176 3.93 5.10 -17.11
N ARG A 177 4.71 6.18 -16.97
CA ARG A 177 5.15 6.97 -18.13
C ARG A 177 5.97 6.14 -19.11
N ASP A 178 6.86 5.28 -18.61
CA ASP A 178 7.66 4.41 -19.46
C ASP A 178 6.78 3.35 -20.16
N GLY A 179 5.77 2.81 -19.47
CA GLY A 179 4.78 1.93 -20.08
C GLY A 179 3.94 2.61 -21.17
N ILE A 180 3.51 3.86 -20.96
CA ILE A 180 2.79 4.66 -21.97
C ILE A 180 3.66 4.85 -23.20
N ARG A 181 4.92 5.26 -23.03
CA ARG A 181 5.88 5.45 -24.14
C ARG A 181 6.13 4.17 -24.92
N ALA A 182 6.23 3.03 -24.23
CA ALA A 182 6.39 1.72 -24.88
C ALA A 182 5.19 1.42 -25.79
N VAL A 183 3.96 1.63 -25.29
CA VAL A 183 2.75 1.45 -26.10
C VAL A 183 2.74 2.39 -27.31
N GLU A 184 3.09 3.67 -27.11
CA GLU A 184 3.18 4.65 -28.21
C GLU A 184 4.19 4.25 -29.29
N SER A 185 5.28 3.57 -28.91
CA SER A 185 6.28 3.05 -29.86
C SER A 185 5.95 1.66 -30.42
N GLY A 186 4.78 1.09 -30.12
CA GLY A 186 4.37 -0.24 -30.57
C GLY A 186 5.04 -1.40 -29.81
N GLU A 187 5.65 -1.12 -28.66
CA GLU A 187 6.25 -2.12 -27.77
C GLU A 187 5.28 -2.50 -26.64
N ALA A 188 5.43 -3.71 -26.10
CA ALA A 188 4.71 -4.07 -24.88
C ALA A 188 5.38 -3.46 -23.65
N PRO A 189 4.62 -2.90 -22.69
CA PRO A 189 5.17 -2.43 -21.43
C PRO A 189 5.95 -3.53 -20.70
N ARG A 190 6.96 -3.11 -19.92
CA ARG A 190 7.74 -4.02 -19.07
C ARG A 190 6.82 -4.84 -18.17
N GLY A 191 7.09 -6.14 -18.09
CA GLY A 191 6.33 -7.07 -17.25
C GLY A 191 4.99 -7.54 -17.85
N LEU A 192 4.56 -7.02 -19.01
CA LEU A 192 3.29 -7.41 -19.65
C LEU A 192 3.45 -8.40 -20.81
N LYS A 193 4.67 -8.90 -21.07
CA LYS A 193 4.91 -10.00 -22.03
C LYS A 193 4.82 -11.35 -21.30
N LEU A 194 3.63 -11.69 -20.82
CA LEU A 194 3.35 -12.93 -20.09
C LEU A 194 2.51 -13.86 -20.94
N GLU A 195 2.89 -15.14 -20.98
CA GLU A 195 2.10 -16.19 -21.61
C GLU A 195 1.21 -16.89 -20.57
N PRO A 196 0.03 -17.41 -20.95
CA PRO A 196 -0.79 -18.22 -20.06
C PRO A 196 0.01 -19.40 -19.47
N GLY A 197 0.07 -19.48 -18.15
CA GLY A 197 0.82 -20.49 -17.41
C GLY A 197 2.17 -20.00 -16.85
N ASP A 198 2.64 -18.82 -17.26
CA ASP A 198 3.81 -18.19 -16.64
C ASP A 198 3.54 -17.88 -15.16
N THR A 199 4.52 -18.18 -14.32
CA THR A 199 4.44 -17.88 -12.89
C THR A 199 4.93 -16.46 -12.63
N ILE A 200 4.12 -15.66 -11.95
CA ILE A 200 4.50 -14.33 -11.48
C ILE A 200 5.02 -14.45 -10.05
N THR A 201 6.30 -14.14 -9.85
CA THR A 201 6.88 -13.98 -8.51
C THR A 201 6.36 -12.68 -7.89
N THR A 202 5.80 -12.80 -6.68
CA THR A 202 5.35 -11.69 -5.84
C THR A 202 6.16 -11.68 -4.56
N TYR A 203 6.26 -10.52 -3.92
CA TYR A 203 7.16 -10.29 -2.78
C TYR A 203 6.40 -9.88 -1.50
N CYS A 204 5.10 -9.62 -1.61
CA CYS A 204 4.23 -9.16 -0.55
C CYS A 204 4.26 -10.14 0.63
N GLN A 205 4.71 -9.65 1.79
CA GLN A 205 4.81 -10.44 3.00
C GLN A 205 4.98 -9.58 4.25
N ASP A 206 4.56 -10.12 5.39
CA ASP A 206 4.91 -9.58 6.70
C ASP A 206 5.81 -10.55 7.45
N THR A 207 6.89 -10.03 8.02
CA THR A 207 7.80 -10.77 8.89
C THR A 207 7.99 -9.98 10.18
N VAL A 208 7.86 -10.65 11.33
CA VAL A 208 8.11 -10.09 12.65
C VAL A 208 9.22 -10.91 13.30
N VAL A 209 10.32 -10.27 13.67
CA VAL A 209 11.50 -10.92 14.24
C VAL A 209 11.94 -10.22 15.52
N ARG A 210 12.45 -10.99 16.49
CA ARG A 210 13.01 -10.40 17.70
C ARG A 210 14.40 -9.86 17.44
N VAL A 211 14.49 -8.54 17.35
CA VAL A 211 15.73 -7.80 17.17
C VAL A 211 15.72 -6.64 18.17
N PRO A 212 16.14 -6.87 19.43
CA PRO A 212 16.16 -5.82 20.44
C PRO A 212 17.01 -4.64 19.97
N ALA A 213 16.55 -3.42 20.24
CA ALA A 213 17.32 -2.23 19.92
C ALA A 213 18.67 -2.26 20.66
N SER A 214 19.74 -1.90 19.96
CA SER A 214 21.07 -1.76 20.55
C SER A 214 21.74 -0.50 19.99
N GLY A 215 22.49 0.20 20.84
CA GLY A 215 23.12 1.47 20.45
C GLY A 215 22.19 2.68 20.52
N SER A 216 22.46 3.69 19.70
CA SER A 216 21.69 4.93 19.62
C SER A 216 20.44 4.78 18.74
N ALA A 217 19.53 5.76 18.81
CA ALA A 217 18.38 5.81 17.89
C ALA A 217 18.79 5.92 16.41
N ALA A 218 19.98 6.47 16.12
CA ALA A 218 20.51 6.52 14.77
C ALA A 218 21.02 5.14 14.31
N ASP A 219 21.67 4.38 15.20
CA ASP A 219 22.13 3.02 14.92
C ASP A 219 20.93 2.09 14.70
N ASP A 220 19.90 2.22 15.54
CA ASP A 220 18.67 1.46 15.38
C ASP A 220 17.98 1.80 14.06
N ARG A 221 17.87 3.08 13.72
CA ARG A 221 17.34 3.50 12.41
C ARG A 221 18.14 2.92 11.24
N ALA A 222 19.46 2.88 11.35
CA ALA A 222 20.33 2.30 10.33
C ALA A 222 20.15 0.78 10.22
N LEU A 223 19.83 0.10 11.32
CA LEU A 223 19.52 -1.33 11.35
C LEU A 223 18.17 -1.69 10.69
N LEU A 224 17.21 -0.77 10.69
CA LEU A 224 15.89 -0.97 10.08
C LEU A 224 15.88 -0.78 8.54
N ARG A 225 17.00 -0.33 7.95
CA ARG A 225 17.23 -0.20 6.50
C ARG A 225 18.14 -1.34 6.03
#